data_AF-A0A1E3G2B7-F1
#
_entry.id   AF-A0A1E3G2B7-F1
#
_cell.length_a   1.000
_cell.length_b   1.000
_cell.length_c   1.000
_cell.angle_alpha   90.00
_cell.angle_beta   90.00
_cell.angle_gamma   90.00
#
_symmetry.space_group_name_H-M   'P 1'
#
loop_
_entity.id
_entity.type
_entity.pdbx_description
1 polymer ?
#
loop_
_entity_poly.entity_id
_entity_poly.type
_entity_poly.pdbx_seq_one_letter_code
_entity_poly.pdbx_strand_id
1 'polypeptide(L)'
;MNLTKDQKEALEKIIKFLSSPSKQIFILTGYAGTGKTTLLSLVVEYLEKVGMTYALLAPTGKAAHVLKQKTGRKAFTIHKAIYDFQDIEIEQSGSNYEATRWDDEDEAETLDITLKFRLKNKEDFQADVYIIDEASLISDEKNGPKSNLVFGSGKLLSDLIKFTKGAKLILCGDPAQLPPVGSNESVALDEEYIRSKFGLVVEKAELREVVRIGEDNHLLKLLISLRKAIESEQYGNINIPEELCVCHSSIEDLVRKLFSAKDVSSVIITHTNEAVQYYNSLVHSKIFGDGQALHPNQNLLVYKNYYPSPELQLFNGELITVVDVGEIEIVDVSSKREDKVSYQNCTIRFFDFEKNRYEILRTKILLDFFHSEDPDLSPELYRKLFRVALLKNYELRNFNNELRKLEHELKKNAENAILKEKFRFLKKYFGRLLLSNPYFNPLLAKLGYAVTCHKAQGSEWENVIVDLATKNLAPGNEQFCRWLYTAFTRVKKDLFIVNCNVLNRFSRINVAPIKVESLDKISKCQEINDDRLADEKIVQSLNRYGFQILAFRKCHFRDRYELSCELGRARIDLLYDSKGFYTRLEITVSNEEVKQLMEQWVSELMASKDC
;
A
#
# COMPACT_ATOMS: atom_id res chain seq x y z
N MET A 1 24.25 25.69 15.22
CA MET A 1 23.22 24.65 15.47
C MET A 1 23.68 23.79 16.64
N ASN A 2 22.85 23.59 17.65
CA ASN A 2 23.14 22.64 18.73
C ASN A 2 22.65 21.25 18.30
N LEU A 3 23.58 20.37 17.93
CA LEU A 3 23.29 18.97 17.63
C LEU A 3 23.16 18.15 18.91
N THR A 4 22.23 17.20 18.90
CA THR A 4 22.11 16.19 19.95
C THR A 4 23.33 15.27 19.95
N LYS A 5 23.52 14.48 21.02
CA LYS A 5 24.69 13.60 21.16
C LYS A 5 24.76 12.56 20.04
N ASP A 6 23.63 11.91 19.77
CA ASP A 6 23.49 10.91 18.70
C ASP A 6 23.67 11.51 17.30
N GLN A 7 23.22 12.75 17.05
CA GLN A 7 23.48 13.47 15.79
C GLN A 7 24.97 13.76 15.59
N LYS A 8 25.70 14.17 16.65
CA LYS A 8 27.16 14.39 16.57
C LYS A 8 27.89 13.09 16.28
N GLU A 9 27.58 12.02 17.01
CA GLU A 9 28.17 10.69 16.80
C GLU A 9 27.89 10.16 15.38
N ALA A 10 26.65 10.34 14.89
CA ALA A 10 26.28 9.97 13.53
C ALA A 10 27.06 10.79 12.49
N LEU A 11 27.19 12.10 12.67
CA LEU A 11 27.97 12.96 11.78
C LEU A 11 29.44 12.52 11.70
N GLU A 12 30.07 12.25 12.85
CA GLU A 12 31.45 11.77 12.92
C GLU A 12 31.62 10.43 12.20
N LYS A 13 30.68 9.51 12.38
CA LYS A 13 30.67 8.22 11.67
C LYS A 13 30.52 8.41 10.16
N ILE A 14 29.64 9.30 9.71
CA ILE A 14 29.45 9.61 8.29
C ILE A 14 30.75 10.19 7.70
N ILE A 15 31.40 11.15 8.38
CA ILE A 15 32.66 11.74 7.91
C ILE A 15 33.77 10.68 7.79
N LYS A 16 33.89 9.79 8.78
CA LYS A 16 34.83 8.65 8.74
C LYS A 16 34.50 7.70 7.59
N PHE A 17 33.22 7.42 7.36
CA PHE A 17 32.74 6.58 6.27
C PHE A 17 33.08 7.17 4.89
N LEU A 18 32.86 8.47 4.70
CA LEU A 18 33.14 9.17 3.44
C LEU A 18 34.62 9.06 3.07
N SER A 19 35.51 9.09 4.06
CA SER A 19 36.96 8.98 3.89
C SER A 19 37.48 7.55 3.72
N SER A 20 36.65 6.52 3.96
CA SER A 20 37.10 5.12 4.02
C SER A 20 37.07 4.43 2.65
N PRO A 21 38.18 3.97 2.06
CA PRO A 21 38.17 3.37 0.72
C PRO A 21 37.41 2.03 0.63
N SER A 22 37.29 1.29 1.73
CA SER A 22 36.65 -0.05 1.77
C SER A 22 35.15 -0.05 2.02
N LYS A 23 34.56 1.09 2.42
CA LYS A 23 33.16 1.16 2.86
C LYS A 23 32.32 1.83 1.79
N GLN A 24 31.32 1.15 1.25
CA GLN A 24 30.50 1.68 0.16
C GLN A 24 29.15 2.22 0.64
N ILE A 25 28.55 1.60 1.67
CA ILE A 25 27.20 1.92 2.13
C ILE A 25 27.21 2.40 3.58
N PHE A 26 26.45 3.46 3.84
CA PHE A 26 26.11 3.95 5.17
C PHE A 26 24.60 3.97 5.36
N ILE A 27 24.09 3.45 6.47
CA ILE A 27 22.68 3.49 6.84
C ILE A 27 22.51 4.45 8.03
N LEU A 28 21.71 5.49 7.83
CA LEU A 28 21.26 6.41 8.88
C LEU A 28 19.79 6.12 9.19
N THR A 29 19.53 5.43 10.31
CA THR A 29 18.18 5.22 10.80
C THR A 29 17.80 6.25 11.85
N GLY A 30 16.51 6.51 11.98
CA GLY A 30 16.00 7.29 13.09
C GLY A 30 14.52 7.53 12.97
N TYR A 31 13.87 7.77 14.10
CA TYR A 31 12.43 7.97 14.15
C TYR A 31 12.01 9.35 13.61
N ALA A 32 10.72 9.57 13.47
CA ALA A 32 10.17 10.86 13.06
C ALA A 32 10.54 11.91 14.11
N GLY A 33 11.02 13.07 13.65
CA GLY A 33 11.42 14.16 14.53
C GLY A 33 12.82 14.06 15.14
N THR A 34 13.64 13.04 14.83
CA THR A 34 15.02 12.93 15.32
C THR A 34 16.05 13.80 14.57
N GLY A 35 15.60 14.58 13.58
CA GLY A 35 16.46 15.49 12.82
C GLY A 35 17.31 14.84 11.71
N LYS A 36 16.94 13.64 11.22
CA LYS A 36 17.61 12.96 10.10
C LYS A 36 17.93 13.88 8.93
N THR A 37 16.92 14.55 8.36
CA THR A 37 17.13 15.42 7.19
C THR A 37 17.95 16.67 7.54
N THR A 38 17.89 17.15 8.79
CA THR A 38 18.77 18.23 9.28
C THR A 38 20.23 17.78 9.30
N LEU A 39 20.50 16.56 9.77
CA LEU A 39 21.82 15.95 9.72
C LEU A 39 22.30 15.78 8.27
N LEU A 40 21.43 15.33 7.35
CA LEU A 40 21.76 15.25 5.92
C LEU A 40 22.14 16.61 5.34
N SER A 41 21.49 17.70 5.74
CA SER A 41 21.87 19.07 5.31
C SER A 41 23.30 19.41 5.71
N LEU A 42 23.72 19.03 6.93
CA LEU A 42 25.11 19.24 7.38
C LEU A 42 26.11 18.35 6.64
N VAL A 43 25.73 17.12 6.31
CA VAL A 43 26.55 16.24 5.46
C VAL A 43 26.75 16.86 4.08
N VAL A 44 25.70 17.43 3.49
CA VAL A 44 25.78 18.13 2.19
C VAL A 44 26.71 19.34 2.28
N GLU A 45 26.57 20.17 3.31
CA GLU A 45 27.47 21.31 3.54
C GLU A 45 28.93 20.89 3.71
N TYR A 46 29.17 19.74 4.36
CA TYR A 46 30.50 19.16 4.47
C TYR A 46 31.04 18.74 3.10
N LEU A 47 30.25 18.01 2.30
CA LEU A 47 30.64 17.55 0.96
C LEU A 47 31.01 18.71 0.04
N GLU A 48 30.25 19.80 0.09
CA GLU A 48 30.55 21.03 -0.66
C GLU A 48 31.89 21.65 -0.23
N LYS A 49 32.18 21.70 1.08
CA LYS A 49 33.44 22.23 1.60
C LYS A 49 34.66 21.41 1.20
N VAL A 50 34.52 20.09 1.09
CA VAL A 50 35.61 19.20 0.68
C VAL A 50 35.68 18.97 -0.84
N GLY A 51 34.78 19.60 -1.61
CA GLY A 51 34.77 19.51 -3.07
C GLY A 51 34.30 18.16 -3.63
N MET A 52 33.52 17.38 -2.86
CA MET A 52 32.93 16.13 -3.33
C MET A 52 31.56 16.41 -3.98
N THR A 53 31.34 15.82 -5.15
CA THR A 53 30.04 15.87 -5.84
C THR A 53 29.03 14.95 -5.17
N TYR A 54 27.76 15.33 -5.18
CA TYR A 54 26.72 14.55 -4.52
C TYR A 54 25.39 14.63 -5.27
N ALA A 55 24.53 13.64 -5.03
CA ALA A 55 23.15 13.60 -5.53
C ALA A 55 22.18 13.31 -4.38
N LEU A 56 21.18 14.18 -4.23
CA LEU A 56 20.08 14.01 -3.27
C LEU A 56 18.90 13.33 -3.94
N LEU A 57 18.51 12.17 -3.41
CA LEU A 57 17.51 11.29 -4.00
C LEU A 57 16.42 10.91 -2.99
N ALA A 58 15.22 10.60 -3.49
CA ALA A 58 14.17 9.98 -2.70
C ALA A 58 13.26 9.08 -3.55
N PRO A 59 12.53 8.11 -2.97
CA PRO A 59 11.64 7.22 -3.73
C PRO A 59 10.46 7.92 -4.40
N THR A 60 9.93 8.99 -3.80
CA THR A 60 8.75 9.73 -4.28
C THR A 60 9.07 11.20 -4.59
N GLY A 61 8.29 11.81 -5.49
CA GLY A 61 8.45 13.22 -5.86
C GLY A 61 8.29 14.16 -4.66
N LYS A 62 7.32 13.87 -3.79
CA LYS A 62 7.09 14.63 -2.56
C LYS A 62 8.26 14.52 -1.57
N ALA A 63 8.80 13.33 -1.35
CA ALA A 63 9.97 13.15 -0.47
C ALA A 63 11.20 13.88 -1.02
N ALA A 64 11.43 13.81 -2.34
CA ALA A 64 12.50 14.57 -3.00
C ALA A 64 12.32 16.09 -2.80
N HIS A 65 11.08 16.58 -2.87
CA HIS A 65 10.79 17.98 -2.59
C HIS A 65 11.06 18.39 -1.13
N VAL A 66 10.61 17.59 -0.15
CA VAL A 66 10.88 17.86 1.27
C VAL A 66 12.39 17.88 1.53
N LEU A 67 13.12 16.95 0.93
CA LEU A 67 14.58 16.91 0.97
C LEU A 67 15.19 18.19 0.37
N LYS A 68 14.69 18.67 -0.78
CA LYS A 68 15.10 19.96 -1.36
C LYS A 68 14.81 21.14 -0.44
N GLN A 69 13.64 21.22 0.17
CA GLN A 69 13.28 22.33 1.08
C GLN A 69 14.18 22.38 2.31
N LYS A 70 14.44 21.21 2.92
CA LYS A 70 15.24 21.12 4.14
C LYS A 70 16.74 21.32 3.90
N THR A 71 17.24 20.86 2.76
CA THR A 71 18.66 21.02 2.42
C THR A 71 18.94 22.32 1.67
N GLY A 72 17.99 22.90 0.95
CA GLY A 72 18.20 24.03 0.05
C GLY A 72 18.88 23.66 -1.29
N ARG A 73 19.10 22.37 -1.59
CA ARG A 73 19.77 21.89 -2.81
C ARG A 73 18.85 21.06 -3.69
N LYS A 74 19.20 20.91 -4.98
CA LYS A 74 18.43 20.10 -5.93
C LYS A 74 18.35 18.64 -5.44
N ALA A 75 17.14 18.09 -5.47
CA ALA A 75 16.88 16.70 -5.15
C ALA A 75 15.94 16.10 -6.21
N PHE A 76 16.10 14.81 -6.48
CA PHE A 76 15.41 14.10 -7.55
C PHE A 76 14.78 12.81 -7.03
N THR A 77 13.85 12.23 -7.79
CA THR A 77 13.43 10.85 -7.50
C THR A 77 14.53 9.88 -7.92
N ILE A 78 14.62 8.73 -7.23
CA ILE A 78 15.55 7.65 -7.62
C ILE A 78 15.31 7.28 -9.09
N HIS A 79 14.03 7.18 -9.49
CA HIS A 79 13.66 6.85 -10.87
C HIS A 79 14.24 7.85 -11.89
N LYS A 80 14.09 9.16 -11.64
CA LYS A 80 14.64 10.22 -12.51
C LYS A 80 16.17 10.17 -12.59
N ALA A 81 16.82 9.80 -11.49
CA ALA A 81 18.27 9.76 -11.39
C ALA A 81 18.89 8.58 -12.13
N ILE A 82 18.35 7.36 -11.95
CA ILE A 82 19.04 6.13 -12.40
C ILE A 82 18.47 5.53 -13.68
N TYR A 83 17.24 5.87 -14.10
CA TYR A 83 16.64 5.34 -15.32
C TYR A 83 16.60 6.36 -16.45
N ASP A 84 16.78 5.87 -17.67
CA ASP A 84 16.72 6.68 -18.88
C ASP A 84 15.31 6.63 -19.47
N PHE A 85 14.59 7.74 -19.33
CA PHE A 85 13.26 7.93 -19.91
C PHE A 85 13.29 8.14 -21.42
N GLN A 86 14.48 8.37 -21.98
CA GLN A 86 14.71 8.42 -23.40
C GLN A 86 15.02 7.03 -23.97
N ASP A 87 15.61 6.10 -23.23
CA ASP A 87 15.94 4.73 -23.69
C ASP A 87 14.91 3.69 -23.23
N ILE A 88 13.82 3.61 -24.00
CA ILE A 88 12.70 2.71 -23.75
C ILE A 88 12.82 1.48 -24.67
N GLU A 89 12.89 0.31 -24.07
CA GLU A 89 12.65 -0.97 -24.75
C GLU A 89 11.15 -1.27 -24.72
N ILE A 90 10.62 -1.76 -25.84
CA ILE A 90 9.26 -2.30 -25.86
C ILE A 90 9.40 -3.82 -25.92
N GLU A 91 8.97 -4.53 -24.90
CA GLU A 91 8.81 -5.99 -24.91
C GLU A 91 7.35 -6.32 -25.24
N GLN A 92 7.14 -7.27 -26.14
CA GLN A 92 5.83 -7.82 -26.47
C GLN A 92 5.82 -9.26 -25.96
N SER A 93 4.91 -9.58 -25.05
CA SER A 93 4.75 -10.94 -24.53
C SER A 93 3.44 -11.51 -25.06
N GLY A 94 3.53 -12.43 -26.01
CA GLY A 94 2.39 -13.16 -26.58
C GLY A 94 2.85 -14.47 -27.21
N SER A 95 2.53 -15.59 -26.56
CA SER A 95 2.70 -16.94 -27.07
C SER A 95 1.51 -17.32 -27.95
N ASN A 96 1.59 -16.96 -29.23
CA ASN A 96 0.98 -17.63 -30.40
C ASN A 96 0.96 -16.61 -31.54
N TYR A 97 2.09 -16.54 -32.24
CA TYR A 97 2.23 -15.76 -33.45
C TYR A 97 1.94 -16.62 -34.69
N GLU A 98 0.92 -17.48 -34.61
CA GLU A 98 0.45 -18.27 -35.74
C GLU A 98 -0.87 -17.69 -36.26
N ALA A 99 -0.77 -17.01 -37.40
CA ALA A 99 -1.81 -16.77 -38.39
C ALA A 99 -3.19 -16.30 -37.89
N THR A 100 -3.37 -14.98 -37.77
CA THR A 100 -4.70 -14.36 -37.88
C THR A 100 -4.78 -13.43 -39.09
N ARG A 101 -5.69 -13.76 -40.01
CA ARG A 101 -6.12 -12.92 -41.12
C ARG A 101 -6.96 -11.76 -40.55
N TRP A 102 -6.79 -10.57 -41.12
CA TRP A 102 -7.34 -9.31 -40.63
C TRP A 102 -8.79 -8.98 -41.02
N ASP A 103 -9.63 -9.97 -41.33
CA ASP A 103 -11.04 -9.70 -41.64
C ASP A 103 -11.97 -9.84 -40.42
N ASP A 104 -11.49 -10.41 -39.32
CA ASP A 104 -12.26 -10.55 -38.09
C ASP A 104 -11.88 -9.48 -37.06
N GLU A 105 -12.78 -8.50 -36.89
CA GLU A 105 -12.70 -7.41 -35.90
C GLU A 105 -12.64 -7.87 -34.43
N ASP A 106 -12.76 -9.18 -34.17
CA ASP A 106 -12.88 -9.77 -32.84
C ASP A 106 -11.59 -10.41 -32.29
N GLU A 107 -10.49 -10.46 -33.05
CA GLU A 107 -9.21 -11.08 -32.61
C GLU A 107 -8.00 -10.12 -32.69
N ALA A 108 -8.17 -8.91 -32.14
CA ALA A 108 -7.00 -8.13 -31.70
C ALA A 108 -6.43 -8.74 -30.41
N GLU A 109 -5.85 -9.94 -30.51
CA GLU A 109 -5.19 -10.62 -29.40
C GLU A 109 -4.02 -9.78 -28.86
N THR A 110 -4.18 -9.39 -27.60
CA THR A 110 -3.17 -8.96 -26.61
C THR A 110 -1.81 -8.51 -27.14
N LEU A 111 -1.70 -7.26 -27.61
CA LEU A 111 -0.43 -6.54 -27.50
C LEU A 111 -0.26 -6.10 -26.03
N ASP A 112 0.26 -6.99 -25.19
CA ASP A 112 0.77 -6.62 -23.87
C ASP A 112 2.11 -5.90 -24.08
N ILE A 113 2.01 -4.60 -24.40
CA ILE A 113 3.14 -3.69 -24.57
C ILE A 113 3.73 -3.42 -23.18
N THR A 114 4.88 -4.02 -22.91
CA THR A 114 5.69 -3.70 -21.73
C THR A 114 6.75 -2.68 -22.12
N LEU A 115 6.70 -1.49 -21.54
CA LEU A 115 7.71 -0.46 -21.69
C LEU A 115 8.77 -0.64 -20.61
N LYS A 116 10.00 -0.90 -21.03
CA LYS A 116 11.11 -1.14 -20.14
C LYS A 116 12.13 0.00 -20.23
N PHE A 117 12.36 0.66 -19.11
CA PHE A 117 13.30 1.76 -18.99
C PHE A 117 14.66 1.20 -18.57
N ARG A 118 15.71 1.49 -19.34
CA ARG A 118 17.06 1.06 -18.99
C ARG A 118 17.67 1.95 -17.93
N LEU A 119 18.72 1.44 -17.29
CA LEU A 119 19.59 2.26 -16.46
C LEU A 119 20.34 3.27 -17.33
N LYS A 120 20.49 4.48 -16.83
CA LYS A 120 21.38 5.49 -17.40
C LYS A 120 22.82 5.02 -17.35
N ASN A 121 23.65 5.57 -18.22
CA ASN A 121 25.09 5.44 -18.07
C ASN A 121 25.54 6.27 -16.87
N LYS A 122 26.64 5.87 -16.22
CA LYS A 122 27.11 6.53 -15.00
C LYS A 122 27.51 7.98 -15.27
N GLU A 123 28.00 8.23 -16.48
CA GLU A 123 28.43 9.53 -16.99
C GLU A 123 27.26 10.53 -17.08
N ASP A 124 26.02 10.05 -17.25
CA ASP A 124 24.83 10.90 -17.41
C ASP A 124 24.35 11.50 -16.06
N PHE A 125 24.72 10.88 -14.94
CA PHE A 125 24.32 11.31 -13.59
C PHE A 125 25.37 10.92 -12.54
N GLN A 126 26.60 11.42 -12.73
CA GLN A 126 27.74 11.11 -11.88
C GLN A 126 27.76 11.92 -10.58
N ALA A 127 28.00 11.23 -9.46
CA ALA A 127 28.29 11.84 -8.17
C ALA A 127 29.26 10.94 -7.37
N ASP A 128 30.06 11.56 -6.49
CA ASP A 128 30.91 10.83 -5.55
C ASP A 128 30.08 10.21 -4.42
N VAL A 129 28.97 10.88 -4.04
CA VAL A 129 28.08 10.47 -2.96
C VAL A 129 26.61 10.55 -3.37
N TYR A 130 25.89 9.43 -3.28
CA TYR A 130 24.44 9.37 -3.44
C TYR A 130 23.78 9.31 -2.07
N ILE A 131 22.90 10.26 -1.77
CA ILE A 131 22.19 10.34 -0.49
C ILE A 131 20.72 10.14 -0.76
N ILE A 132 20.14 9.09 -0.19
CA ILE A 132 18.74 8.73 -0.37
C ILE A 132 18.00 8.95 0.95
N ASP A 133 16.99 9.82 0.96
CA ASP A 133 16.05 9.96 2.08
C ASP A 133 14.80 9.09 1.85
N GLU A 134 14.06 8.78 2.92
CA GLU A 134 12.91 7.85 2.90
C GLU A 134 13.26 6.46 2.30
N ALA A 135 14.47 5.97 2.56
CA ALA A 135 14.95 4.69 2.05
C ALA A 135 14.14 3.47 2.55
N SER A 136 13.31 3.64 3.59
CA SER A 136 12.34 2.64 4.06
C SER A 136 11.34 2.20 2.97
N LEU A 137 11.12 3.03 1.93
CA LEU A 137 10.20 2.75 0.81
C LEU A 137 10.85 2.00 -0.36
N ILE A 138 12.15 1.73 -0.31
CA ILE A 138 12.87 1.07 -1.41
C ILE A 138 12.69 -0.44 -1.28
N SER A 139 12.04 -1.06 -2.27
CA SER A 139 11.89 -2.51 -2.38
C SER A 139 13.01 -3.15 -3.21
N ASP A 140 13.21 -4.44 -3.01
CA ASP A 140 14.09 -5.28 -3.83
C ASP A 140 13.36 -6.50 -4.44
N GLU A 141 12.04 -6.38 -4.49
CA GLU A 141 11.13 -7.28 -5.19
C GLU A 141 10.87 -6.76 -6.60
N LYS A 142 10.53 -7.66 -7.52
CA LYS A 142 10.16 -7.23 -8.87
C LYS A 142 8.85 -6.45 -8.78
N ASN A 143 8.84 -5.24 -9.34
CA ASN A 143 7.60 -4.49 -9.58
C ASN A 143 6.55 -5.44 -10.16
N GLY A 144 5.40 -5.55 -9.50
CA GLY A 144 4.47 -6.65 -9.67
C GLY A 144 3.97 -6.83 -11.12
N PRO A 145 3.42 -8.02 -11.45
CA PRO A 145 3.05 -8.44 -12.81
C PRO A 145 1.92 -7.63 -13.50
N LYS A 146 1.47 -6.51 -12.92
CA LYS A 146 0.33 -5.71 -13.40
C LYS A 146 0.70 -4.35 -13.99
N SER A 147 1.97 -3.95 -13.96
CA SER A 147 2.41 -2.70 -14.59
C SER A 147 3.06 -2.96 -15.94
N ASN A 148 2.49 -2.38 -17.00
CA ASN A 148 3.10 -2.30 -18.35
C ASN A 148 4.39 -1.45 -18.40
N LEU A 149 4.91 -1.03 -17.25
CA LEU A 149 6.15 -0.26 -17.09
C LEU A 149 7.12 -1.07 -16.22
N VAL A 150 8.31 -1.37 -16.75
CA VAL A 150 9.39 -2.07 -16.03
C VAL A 150 10.60 -1.15 -15.99
N PHE A 151 11.22 -0.97 -14.83
CA PHE A 151 12.43 -0.17 -14.69
C PHE A 151 13.62 -1.08 -14.40
N GLY A 152 14.69 -0.97 -15.18
CA GLY A 152 15.92 -1.75 -15.01
C GLY A 152 15.68 -3.26 -14.93
N SER A 153 16.08 -3.86 -13.81
CA SER A 153 15.84 -5.29 -13.49
C SER A 153 14.47 -5.56 -12.88
N GLY A 154 13.69 -4.51 -12.62
CA GLY A 154 12.43 -4.53 -11.90
C GLY A 154 12.60 -4.42 -10.38
N LYS A 155 13.84 -4.37 -9.87
CA LYS A 155 14.18 -4.34 -8.44
C LYS A 155 14.93 -3.06 -8.11
N LEU A 156 14.26 -2.12 -7.44
CA LEU A 156 14.79 -0.77 -7.25
C LEU A 156 16.09 -0.73 -6.44
N LEU A 157 16.19 -1.51 -5.35
CA LEU A 157 17.42 -1.56 -4.53
C LEU A 157 18.60 -2.15 -5.32
N SER A 158 18.38 -3.29 -6.01
CA SER A 158 19.41 -3.92 -6.86
C SER A 158 19.91 -2.97 -7.95
N ASP A 159 18.99 -2.27 -8.60
CA ASP A 159 19.30 -1.31 -9.66
C ASP A 159 20.05 -0.08 -9.11
N LEU A 160 19.66 0.43 -7.94
CA LEU A 160 20.34 1.53 -7.25
C LEU A 160 21.77 1.15 -6.85
N ILE A 161 21.99 -0.02 -6.25
CA ILE A 161 23.32 -0.49 -5.85
C ILE A 161 24.21 -0.71 -7.08
N LYS A 162 23.65 -1.25 -8.17
CA LYS A 162 24.36 -1.41 -9.44
C LYS A 162 24.77 -0.07 -10.03
N PHE A 163 23.85 0.90 -10.05
CA PHE A 163 24.10 2.24 -10.61
C PHE A 163 25.15 3.01 -9.80
N THR A 164 25.09 2.91 -8.47
CA THR A 164 26.00 3.61 -7.55
C THR A 164 27.32 2.87 -7.31
N LYS A 165 27.61 1.82 -8.08
CA LYS A 165 28.86 1.05 -7.96
C LYS A 165 30.09 1.96 -8.12
N GLY A 166 30.99 1.88 -7.15
CA GLY A 166 32.21 2.71 -7.11
C GLY A 166 31.99 4.15 -6.63
N ALA A 167 30.80 4.49 -6.12
CA ALA A 167 30.53 5.72 -5.39
C ALA A 167 30.07 5.40 -3.96
N LYS A 168 29.98 6.41 -3.10
CA LYS A 168 29.44 6.28 -1.74
C LYS A 168 27.91 6.33 -1.78
N LEU A 169 27.26 5.49 -0.97
CA LEU A 169 25.81 5.45 -0.84
C LEU A 169 25.41 5.67 0.62
N ILE A 170 24.57 6.68 0.88
CA ILE A 170 23.98 6.95 2.19
C ILE A 170 22.48 6.70 2.10
N LEU A 171 21.97 5.71 2.83
CA LEU A 171 20.56 5.35 2.92
C LEU A 171 20.00 5.88 4.25
N CYS A 172 19.04 6.79 4.18
CA CYS A 172 18.43 7.42 5.34
C CYS A 172 16.93 7.08 5.40
N GLY A 173 16.43 6.67 6.56
CA GLY A 173 15.01 6.34 6.71
C GLY A 173 14.55 6.10 8.13
N ASP A 174 13.24 5.87 8.29
CA ASP A 174 12.61 5.56 9.57
C ASP A 174 12.24 4.07 9.63
N PRO A 175 12.89 3.29 10.51
CA PRO A 175 12.67 1.85 10.60
C PRO A 175 11.33 1.47 11.23
N ALA A 176 10.55 2.40 11.81
CA ALA A 176 9.20 2.11 12.35
C ALA A 176 8.06 2.49 11.39
N GLN A 177 8.37 3.16 10.27
CA GLN A 177 7.37 3.37 9.24
C GLN A 177 6.98 2.05 8.55
N LEU A 178 5.87 2.09 7.81
CA LEU A 178 5.45 0.97 6.98
C LEU A 178 6.54 0.64 5.95
N PRO A 179 6.83 -0.67 5.76
CA PRO A 179 7.73 -1.14 4.71
C PRO A 179 7.13 -0.88 3.31
N PRO A 180 7.88 -1.16 2.23
CA PRO A 180 7.34 -1.08 0.88
C PRO A 180 6.07 -1.94 0.72
N VAL A 181 5.14 -1.51 -0.12
CA VAL A 181 3.88 -2.22 -0.35
C VAL A 181 4.15 -3.65 -0.80
N GLY A 182 3.57 -4.63 -0.09
CA GLY A 182 3.74 -6.06 -0.37
C GLY A 182 4.89 -6.72 0.37
N SER A 183 5.75 -5.95 1.03
CA SER A 183 6.85 -6.45 1.86
C SER A 183 6.54 -6.28 3.34
N ASN A 184 7.14 -7.13 4.19
CA ASN A 184 7.02 -7.02 5.66
C ASN A 184 8.15 -6.19 6.28
N GLU A 185 9.23 -5.94 5.54
CA GLU A 185 10.45 -5.33 6.05
C GLU A 185 11.01 -4.28 5.07
N SER A 186 11.74 -3.31 5.61
CA SER A 186 12.47 -2.31 4.82
C SER A 186 13.87 -2.80 4.48
N VAL A 187 13.98 -3.65 3.46
CA VAL A 187 15.24 -4.30 3.03
C VAL A 187 16.41 -3.33 2.75
N ALA A 188 16.12 -2.09 2.36
CA ALA A 188 17.16 -1.06 2.14
C ALA A 188 17.74 -0.48 3.44
N LEU A 189 17.09 -0.68 4.58
CA LEU A 189 17.58 -0.28 5.90
C LEU A 189 18.14 -1.47 6.71
N ASP A 190 18.14 -2.67 6.11
CA ASP A 190 18.65 -3.90 6.70
C ASP A 190 20.10 -4.17 6.28
N GLU A 191 20.99 -4.18 7.28
CA GLU A 191 22.41 -4.44 7.11
C GLU A 191 22.71 -5.90 6.73
N GLU A 192 21.98 -6.87 7.32
CA GLU A 192 22.19 -8.29 7.06
C GLU A 192 21.74 -8.64 5.65
N TYR A 193 20.61 -8.08 5.21
CA TYR A 193 20.14 -8.21 3.83
C TYR A 193 21.16 -7.68 2.82
N ILE A 194 21.68 -6.45 3.03
CA ILE A 194 22.65 -5.85 2.11
C ILE A 194 23.95 -6.66 2.06
N ARG A 195 24.42 -7.13 3.22
CA ARG A 195 25.64 -7.93 3.34
C ARG A 195 25.49 -9.29 2.65
N SER A 196 24.42 -10.02 2.93
CA SER A 196 24.19 -11.36 2.39
C SER A 196 23.92 -11.34 0.88
N LYS A 197 23.17 -10.36 0.38
CA LYS A 197 22.77 -10.30 -1.02
C LYS A 197 23.79 -9.65 -1.93
N PHE A 198 24.44 -8.57 -1.48
CA PHE A 198 25.35 -7.78 -2.32
C PHE A 198 26.82 -7.93 -1.92
N GLY A 199 27.13 -8.57 -0.79
CA GLY A 199 28.51 -8.72 -0.31
C GLY A 199 29.16 -7.39 0.10
N LEU A 200 28.36 -6.38 0.42
CA LEU A 200 28.82 -5.03 0.73
C LEU A 200 28.92 -4.80 2.24
N VAL A 201 29.99 -4.11 2.65
CA VAL A 201 30.17 -3.67 4.04
C VAL A 201 29.33 -2.41 4.27
N VAL A 202 28.52 -2.46 5.33
CA VAL A 202 27.61 -1.40 5.75
C VAL A 202 28.10 -0.80 7.05
N GLU A 203 28.08 0.53 7.14
CA GLU A 203 28.15 1.25 8.41
C GLU A 203 26.78 1.74 8.82
N LYS A 204 26.49 1.77 10.13
CA LYS A 204 25.18 2.19 10.63
C LYS A 204 25.28 3.19 11.78
N ALA A 205 24.39 4.17 11.77
CA ALA A 205 24.09 5.04 12.89
C ALA A 205 22.58 5.19 13.08
N GLU A 206 22.16 5.29 14.33
CA GLU A 206 20.75 5.43 14.72
C GLU A 206 20.56 6.71 15.53
N LEU A 207 19.63 7.56 15.12
CA LEU A 207 19.18 8.72 15.88
C LEU A 207 17.97 8.34 16.73
N ARG A 208 18.10 8.53 18.05
CA ARG A 208 17.11 8.13 19.05
C ARG A 208 16.43 9.32 19.72
N GLU A 209 17.13 10.44 19.86
CA GLU A 209 16.62 11.63 20.53
C GLU A 209 15.66 12.41 19.60
N VAL A 210 14.45 12.68 20.08
CA VAL A 210 13.45 13.44 19.32
C VAL A 210 13.61 14.93 19.63
N VAL A 211 13.85 15.73 18.58
CA VAL A 211 14.18 17.17 18.68
C VAL A 211 12.95 18.05 18.36
N ARG A 212 11.74 17.49 18.46
CA ARG A 212 10.50 18.22 18.11
C ARG A 212 10.18 19.22 19.23
N ILE A 213 10.29 20.51 18.92
CA ILE A 213 9.96 21.62 19.83
C ILE A 213 8.44 21.78 19.85
N GLY A 214 7.82 21.54 21.02
CA GLY A 214 6.40 21.78 21.28
C GLY A 214 6.00 21.19 22.62
N GLU A 215 5.61 22.03 23.57
CA GLU A 215 5.20 21.69 24.94
C GLU A 215 4.08 20.64 24.96
N ASP A 216 4.21 19.65 25.86
CA ASP A 216 3.21 18.63 26.20
C ASP A 216 2.39 18.01 25.04
N ASN A 217 3.08 17.51 24.03
CA ASN A 217 2.40 16.87 22.91
C ASN A 217 2.05 15.40 23.21
N HIS A 218 0.78 15.12 23.53
CA HIS A 218 0.23 13.76 23.64
C HIS A 218 0.57 12.89 22.42
N LEU A 219 0.66 13.48 21.22
CA LEU A 219 1.07 12.79 20.00
C LEU A 219 2.50 12.25 20.11
N LEU A 220 3.42 13.05 20.67
CA LEU A 220 4.81 12.62 20.84
C LEU A 220 4.91 11.45 21.84
N LYS A 221 4.17 11.52 22.95
CA LYS A 221 4.08 10.42 23.92
C LYS A 221 3.55 9.14 23.26
N LEU A 222 2.51 9.26 22.42
CA LEU A 222 1.95 8.15 21.65
C LEU A 222 2.94 7.56 20.63
N LEU A 223 3.64 8.41 19.88
CA LEU A 223 4.67 7.97 18.92
C LEU A 223 5.83 7.24 19.61
N ILE A 224 6.26 7.72 20.78
CA ILE A 224 7.29 7.06 21.60
C ILE A 224 6.80 5.68 22.08
N SER A 225 5.54 5.58 22.52
CA SER A 225 4.96 4.30 22.94
C SER A 225 4.84 3.31 21.78
N LEU A 226 4.39 3.76 20.60
CA LEU A 226 4.34 2.94 19.39
C LEU A 226 5.72 2.46 18.97
N ARG A 227 6.72 3.34 19.01
CA ARG A 227 8.12 2.98 18.76
C ARG A 227 8.59 1.88 19.70
N LYS A 228 8.40 2.06 21.02
CA LYS A 228 8.83 1.07 22.01
C LYS A 228 8.17 -0.28 21.76
N ALA A 229 6.87 -0.27 21.44
CA ALA A 229 6.14 -1.49 21.10
C ALA A 229 6.70 -2.21 19.87
N ILE A 230 7.11 -1.47 18.83
CA ILE A 230 7.77 -2.01 17.63
C ILE A 230 9.16 -2.56 17.97
N GLU A 231 9.99 -1.79 18.70
CA GLU A 231 11.36 -2.20 19.07
C GLU A 231 11.39 -3.42 19.99
N SER A 232 10.46 -3.52 20.94
CA SER A 232 10.41 -4.62 21.92
C SER A 232 9.53 -5.78 21.50
N GLU A 233 8.94 -5.73 20.29
CA GLU A 233 7.96 -6.71 19.79
C GLU A 233 6.77 -6.94 20.75
N GLN A 234 6.34 -5.88 21.46
CA GLN A 234 5.26 -5.94 22.46
C GLN A 234 4.10 -5.02 22.08
N TYR A 235 3.11 -5.57 21.40
CA TYR A 235 1.99 -4.82 20.83
C TYR A 235 0.75 -4.74 21.75
N GLY A 236 0.88 -5.20 23.00
CA GLY A 236 -0.25 -5.57 23.86
C GLY A 236 -1.13 -4.43 24.37
N ASN A 237 -0.63 -3.20 24.45
CA ASN A 237 -1.26 -2.10 25.20
C ASN A 237 -1.00 -0.72 24.57
N ILE A 238 -1.42 -0.51 23.32
CA ILE A 238 -1.40 0.85 22.74
C ILE A 238 -2.60 1.62 23.29
N ASN A 239 -2.35 2.47 24.28
CA ASN A 239 -3.35 3.40 24.77
C ASN A 239 -3.28 4.70 23.98
N ILE A 240 -4.37 5.06 23.30
CA ILE A 240 -4.50 6.35 22.64
C ILE A 240 -5.13 7.30 23.67
N PRO A 241 -4.43 8.38 24.07
CA PRO A 241 -4.97 9.39 24.98
C PRO A 241 -6.35 9.88 24.52
N GLU A 242 -7.31 9.99 25.45
CA GLU A 242 -8.66 10.46 25.16
C GLU A 242 -8.64 11.89 24.59
N GLU A 243 -7.66 12.70 24.99
CA GLU A 243 -7.44 14.06 24.50
C GLU A 243 -7.04 14.12 23.01
N LEU A 244 -6.51 13.02 22.45
CA LEU A 244 -6.23 12.88 21.01
C LEU A 244 -7.40 12.24 20.24
N CYS A 245 -8.24 11.45 20.91
CA CYS A 245 -9.46 10.90 20.31
C CYS A 245 -10.57 11.94 20.50
N VAL A 246 -10.64 12.92 19.59
CA VAL A 246 -11.86 13.72 19.48
C VAL A 246 -12.94 12.82 18.89
N CYS A 247 -13.70 12.16 19.77
CA CYS A 247 -15.00 11.56 19.44
C CYS A 247 -15.97 12.68 19.05
N HIS A 248 -15.80 13.26 17.86
CA HIS A 248 -16.82 14.10 17.28
C HIS A 248 -18.09 13.26 17.09
N SER A 249 -19.23 13.87 17.39
CA SER A 249 -20.59 13.32 17.26
C SER A 249 -20.90 12.74 15.88
N SER A 250 -20.15 13.14 14.84
CA SER A 250 -20.21 12.59 13.49
C SER A 250 -18.96 12.95 12.68
N ILE A 251 -18.48 12.04 11.83
CA ILE A 251 -17.45 12.34 10.82
C ILE A 251 -17.88 13.49 9.89
N GLU A 252 -19.18 13.65 9.66
CA GLU A 252 -19.70 14.72 8.81
C GLU A 252 -19.39 16.11 9.37
N ASP A 253 -19.42 16.27 10.69
CA ASP A 253 -19.10 17.55 11.34
C ASP A 253 -17.62 17.89 11.19
N LEU A 254 -16.76 16.89 11.33
CA LEU A 254 -15.32 17.03 11.08
C LEU A 254 -15.05 17.43 9.63
N VAL A 255 -15.72 16.77 8.68
CA VAL A 255 -15.60 17.09 7.26
C VAL A 255 -16.02 18.53 6.98
N ARG A 256 -17.15 18.98 7.53
CA ARG A 256 -17.62 20.38 7.39
C ARG A 256 -16.68 21.40 8.00
N LYS A 257 -16.03 21.05 9.11
CA LYS A 257 -15.14 21.95 9.84
C LYS A 257 -13.76 22.08 9.17
N LEU A 258 -13.22 20.96 8.67
CA LEU A 258 -11.82 20.86 8.24
C LEU A 258 -11.62 20.92 6.73
N PHE A 259 -12.66 20.65 5.94
CA PHE A 259 -12.56 20.68 4.48
C PHE A 259 -13.40 21.81 3.91
N SER A 260 -12.78 22.55 2.99
CA SER A 260 -13.45 23.55 2.16
C SER A 260 -12.93 23.42 0.73
N ALA A 261 -13.65 23.99 -0.25
CA ALA A 261 -13.25 23.94 -1.65
C ALA A 261 -11.85 24.51 -1.95
N LYS A 262 -11.26 25.29 -1.02
CA LYS A 262 -9.94 25.92 -1.22
C LYS A 262 -8.84 25.32 -0.34
N ASP A 263 -9.18 24.47 0.61
CA ASP A 263 -8.22 24.02 1.62
C ASP A 263 -7.62 22.65 1.29
N VAL A 264 -6.29 22.59 1.29
CA VAL A 264 -5.45 21.39 1.09
C VAL A 264 -4.69 21.01 2.37
N SER A 265 -4.92 21.75 3.47
CA SER A 265 -4.22 21.58 4.74
C SER A 265 -4.65 20.32 5.49
N SER A 266 -5.80 19.73 5.11
CA SER A 266 -6.44 18.59 5.77
C SER A 266 -6.44 17.34 4.89
N VAL A 267 -6.29 16.16 5.50
CA VAL A 267 -6.41 14.86 4.82
C VAL A 267 -7.06 13.81 5.71
N ILE A 268 -7.73 12.83 5.10
CA ILE A 268 -8.21 11.62 5.77
C ILE A 268 -7.30 10.45 5.41
N ILE A 269 -6.76 9.75 6.40
CA ILE A 269 -5.91 8.56 6.22
C ILE A 269 -6.69 7.32 6.64
N THR A 270 -6.73 6.33 5.74
CA THR A 270 -7.40 5.05 5.97
C THR A 270 -6.50 3.86 5.62
N HIS A 271 -6.99 2.65 5.90
CA HIS A 271 -6.29 1.42 5.56
C HIS A 271 -6.63 0.87 4.16
N THR A 272 -7.88 1.01 3.70
CA THR A 272 -8.37 0.37 2.46
C THR A 272 -8.76 1.37 1.38
N ASN A 273 -8.62 1.00 0.11
CA ASN A 273 -9.08 1.82 -1.02
C ASN A 273 -10.60 2.04 -1.01
N GLU A 274 -11.37 1.06 -0.52
CA GLU A 274 -12.82 1.19 -0.33
C GLU A 274 -13.16 2.34 0.64
N ALA A 275 -12.49 2.42 1.79
CA ALA A 275 -12.67 3.51 2.75
C ALA A 275 -12.23 4.86 2.16
N VAL A 276 -11.14 4.87 1.38
CA VAL A 276 -10.71 6.07 0.63
C VAL A 276 -11.82 6.57 -0.29
N GLN A 277 -12.46 5.70 -1.05
CA GLN A 277 -13.56 6.09 -1.95
C GLN A 277 -14.76 6.62 -1.16
N TYR A 278 -15.16 5.93 -0.09
CA TYR A 278 -16.25 6.38 0.77
C TYR A 278 -16.01 7.80 1.28
N TYR A 279 -14.84 8.08 1.87
CA TYR A 279 -14.56 9.41 2.41
C TYR A 279 -14.36 10.46 1.32
N ASN A 280 -13.75 10.11 0.20
CA ASN A 280 -13.63 11.02 -0.94
C ASN A 280 -15.01 11.44 -1.47
N SER A 281 -15.93 10.48 -1.63
CA SER A 281 -17.32 10.75 -2.03
C SER A 281 -18.06 11.57 -0.97
N LEU A 282 -17.84 11.31 0.32
CA LEU A 282 -18.43 12.08 1.41
C LEU A 282 -17.94 13.53 1.40
N VAL A 283 -16.63 13.76 1.30
CA VAL A 283 -16.07 15.12 1.26
C VAL A 283 -16.52 15.84 -0.02
N HIS A 284 -16.51 15.13 -1.16
CA HIS A 284 -16.96 15.69 -2.43
C HIS A 284 -18.44 16.10 -2.40
N SER A 285 -19.34 15.23 -1.95
CA SER A 285 -20.78 15.55 -1.89
C SER A 285 -21.09 16.72 -0.98
N LYS A 286 -20.36 16.86 0.13
CA LYS A 286 -20.53 17.99 1.05
C LYS A 286 -20.03 19.32 0.49
N ILE A 287 -19.00 19.31 -0.36
CA ILE A 287 -18.40 20.55 -0.89
C ILE A 287 -19.01 20.95 -2.24
N PHE A 288 -19.24 19.99 -3.13
CA PHE A 288 -19.63 20.22 -4.53
C PHE A 288 -21.04 19.74 -4.87
N GLY A 289 -21.73 19.07 -3.95
CA GLY A 289 -23.04 18.46 -4.17
C GLY A 289 -22.94 17.03 -4.73
N ASP A 290 -24.10 16.38 -4.88
CA ASP A 290 -24.15 15.00 -5.34
C ASP A 290 -23.80 14.87 -6.84
N GLY A 291 -22.94 13.90 -7.16
CA GLY A 291 -22.49 13.61 -8.52
C GLY A 291 -21.04 13.15 -8.55
N GLN A 292 -20.56 12.77 -9.73
CA GLN A 292 -19.15 12.37 -9.91
C GLN A 292 -18.40 13.30 -10.88
N ALA A 293 -19.01 14.40 -11.29
CA ALA A 293 -18.38 15.36 -12.20
C ALA A 293 -17.12 15.99 -11.56
N LEU A 294 -16.19 16.39 -12.42
CA LEU A 294 -15.05 17.21 -12.01
C LEU A 294 -15.49 18.66 -11.85
N HIS A 295 -14.97 19.34 -10.83
CA HIS A 295 -15.28 20.73 -10.51
C HIS A 295 -14.02 21.58 -10.39
N PRO A 296 -14.08 22.88 -10.75
CA PRO A 296 -13.03 23.83 -10.38
C PRO A 296 -12.79 23.88 -8.88
N ASN A 297 -11.52 24.07 -8.49
CA ASN A 297 -10.98 24.03 -7.14
C ASN A 297 -10.99 22.64 -6.46
N GLN A 298 -11.39 21.58 -7.14
CA GLN A 298 -11.34 20.23 -6.60
C GLN A 298 -9.88 19.74 -6.52
N ASN A 299 -9.53 19.11 -5.40
CA ASN A 299 -8.21 18.52 -5.22
C ASN A 299 -8.20 17.06 -5.65
N LEU A 300 -7.25 16.72 -6.50
CA LEU A 300 -7.03 15.36 -6.99
C LEU A 300 -5.65 14.87 -6.56
N LEU A 301 -5.55 13.58 -6.31
CA LEU A 301 -4.29 12.87 -6.09
C LEU A 301 -3.89 12.18 -7.39
N VAL A 302 -2.64 12.37 -7.81
CA VAL A 302 -2.03 11.64 -8.93
C VAL A 302 -1.78 10.19 -8.50
N TYR A 303 -2.30 9.20 -9.24
CA TYR A 303 -2.21 7.76 -8.90
C TYR A 303 -1.09 7.03 -9.63
N LYS A 304 -0.65 7.54 -10.79
CA LYS A 304 0.53 7.04 -11.51
C LYS A 304 1.37 8.20 -11.98
N ASN A 305 2.68 7.98 -12.09
CA ASN A 305 3.58 9.01 -12.61
C ASN A 305 3.14 9.41 -14.02
N TYR A 306 3.00 10.71 -14.23
CA TYR A 306 2.53 11.32 -15.45
C TYR A 306 3.66 12.13 -16.08
N TYR A 307 3.98 11.83 -17.34
CA TYR A 307 5.15 12.33 -18.05
C TYR A 307 4.75 13.01 -19.37
N PRO A 308 4.07 14.17 -19.31
CA PRO A 308 3.67 14.90 -20.51
C PRO A 308 4.87 15.40 -21.32
N SER A 309 6.01 15.65 -20.67
CA SER A 309 7.27 15.93 -21.35
C SER A 309 8.46 15.47 -20.49
N PRO A 310 9.68 15.40 -21.04
CA PRO A 310 10.89 15.12 -20.25
C PRO A 310 11.11 16.10 -19.09
N GLU A 311 10.70 17.36 -19.26
CA GLU A 311 10.89 18.46 -18.31
C GLU A 311 9.78 18.56 -17.26
N LEU A 312 8.57 18.07 -17.55
CA LEU A 312 7.41 18.16 -16.65
C LEU A 312 6.96 16.77 -16.24
N GLN A 313 7.02 16.49 -14.94
CA GLN A 313 6.69 15.19 -14.37
C GLN A 313 5.81 15.41 -13.14
N LEU A 314 4.66 14.75 -13.10
CA LEU A 314 3.86 14.63 -11.88
C LEU A 314 4.03 13.23 -11.33
N PHE A 315 4.26 13.10 -10.04
CA PHE A 315 4.53 11.82 -9.41
C PHE A 315 3.31 11.27 -8.68
N ASN A 316 3.25 9.94 -8.55
CA ASN A 316 2.25 9.26 -7.72
C ASN A 316 2.27 9.83 -6.28
N GLY A 317 1.09 10.16 -5.76
CA GLY A 317 0.88 10.77 -4.46
C GLY A 317 0.90 12.31 -4.45
N GLU A 318 1.15 12.96 -5.59
CA GLU A 318 1.08 14.42 -5.65
C GLU A 318 -0.36 14.93 -5.68
N LEU A 319 -0.62 15.97 -4.88
CA LEU A 319 -1.88 16.69 -4.90
C LEU A 319 -1.84 17.80 -5.96
N ILE A 320 -2.88 17.82 -6.79
CA ILE A 320 -3.12 18.83 -7.81
C ILE A 320 -4.50 19.43 -7.61
N THR A 321 -4.70 20.66 -8.04
CA THR A 321 -6.00 21.34 -7.98
C THR A 321 -6.53 21.55 -9.38
N VAL A 322 -7.79 21.19 -9.64
CA VAL A 322 -8.47 21.52 -10.89
C VAL A 322 -8.72 23.02 -10.94
N VAL A 323 -8.26 23.69 -11.99
CA VAL A 323 -8.51 25.13 -12.21
C VAL A 323 -9.74 25.32 -13.08
N ASP A 324 -9.84 24.54 -14.15
CA ASP A 324 -10.90 24.64 -15.14
C ASP A 324 -11.24 23.25 -15.71
N VAL A 325 -12.51 23.05 -16.03
CA VAL A 325 -13.07 21.79 -16.53
C VAL A 325 -13.65 22.07 -17.90
N GLY A 326 -13.02 21.50 -18.94
CA GLY A 326 -13.43 21.65 -20.33
C GLY A 326 -14.49 20.65 -20.75
N GLU A 327 -14.49 20.29 -22.04
CA GLU A 327 -15.43 19.31 -22.59
C GLU A 327 -15.00 17.85 -22.32
N ILE A 328 -16.00 16.98 -22.18
CA ILE A 328 -15.83 15.53 -22.15
C ILE A 328 -15.67 15.04 -23.59
N GLU A 329 -14.59 14.34 -23.87
CA GLU A 329 -14.34 13.66 -25.14
C GLU A 329 -14.57 12.16 -24.95
N ILE A 330 -15.57 11.62 -25.65
CA ILE A 330 -15.83 10.18 -25.70
C ILE A 330 -15.30 9.67 -27.04
N VAL A 331 -14.47 8.62 -27.00
CA VAL A 331 -13.88 8.02 -28.19
C VAL A 331 -14.36 6.59 -28.35
N ASP A 332 -15.05 6.30 -29.46
CA ASP A 332 -15.41 4.95 -29.86
C ASP A 332 -14.17 4.21 -30.39
N VAL A 333 -13.84 3.09 -29.76
CA VAL A 333 -12.65 2.27 -30.03
C VAL A 333 -12.93 1.22 -31.12
N SER A 334 -14.20 0.85 -31.31
CA SER A 334 -14.64 -0.11 -32.33
C SER A 334 -16.05 0.23 -32.83
N SER A 335 -16.32 -0.10 -34.10
CA SER A 335 -17.64 0.03 -34.74
C SER A 335 -18.64 -1.05 -34.34
N LYS A 336 -18.19 -2.18 -33.78
CA LYS A 336 -19.00 -3.38 -33.56
C LYS A 336 -19.37 -3.67 -32.10
N ARG A 337 -18.74 -3.01 -31.12
CA ARG A 337 -19.06 -3.11 -29.69
C ARG A 337 -19.16 -1.72 -29.06
N GLU A 338 -19.97 -1.55 -28.01
CA GLU A 338 -20.00 -0.34 -27.16
C GLU A 338 -18.69 -0.19 -26.37
N ASP A 339 -17.59 0.01 -27.09
CA ASP A 339 -16.25 0.07 -26.54
C ASP A 339 -15.78 1.53 -26.59
N LYS A 340 -16.13 2.29 -25.55
CA LYS A 340 -15.88 3.73 -25.43
C LYS A 340 -14.82 4.00 -24.38
N VAL A 341 -14.05 5.06 -24.59
CA VAL A 341 -13.16 5.63 -23.55
C VAL A 341 -13.46 7.11 -23.41
N SER A 342 -13.60 7.57 -22.17
CA SER A 342 -14.03 8.91 -21.84
C SER A 342 -12.90 9.71 -21.19
N TYR A 343 -12.66 10.90 -21.72
CA TYR A 343 -11.64 11.82 -21.23
C TYR A 343 -12.27 13.14 -20.85
N GLN A 344 -11.85 13.72 -19.74
CA GLN A 344 -12.18 15.09 -19.38
C GLN A 344 -10.98 16.00 -19.71
N ASN A 345 -11.17 17.00 -20.57
CA ASN A 345 -10.18 18.05 -20.71
C ASN A 345 -10.17 18.91 -19.44
N CYS A 346 -9.01 19.08 -18.83
CA CYS A 346 -8.86 19.88 -17.61
C CYS A 346 -7.64 20.78 -17.68
N THR A 347 -7.75 21.94 -17.05
CA THR A 347 -6.60 22.75 -16.65
C THR A 347 -6.34 22.48 -15.18
N ILE A 348 -5.15 22.00 -14.86
CA ILE A 348 -4.75 21.69 -13.49
C ILE A 348 -3.67 22.66 -13.02
N ARG A 349 -3.66 22.93 -11.72
CA ARG A 349 -2.59 23.65 -11.02
C ARG A 349 -1.87 22.66 -10.13
N PHE A 350 -0.55 22.65 -10.24
CA PHE A 350 0.33 21.81 -9.42
C PHE A 350 1.50 22.67 -8.94
N PHE A 351 2.15 22.26 -7.86
CA PHE A 351 3.35 22.94 -7.40
C PHE A 351 4.56 22.33 -8.11
N ASP A 352 5.21 23.11 -8.99
CA ASP A 352 6.46 22.70 -9.62
C ASP A 352 7.58 22.84 -8.59
N PHE A 353 7.99 21.69 -8.06
CA PHE A 353 9.01 21.60 -7.02
C PHE A 353 10.40 22.02 -7.52
N GLU A 354 10.69 21.96 -8.82
CA GLU A 354 11.95 22.41 -9.39
C GLU A 354 12.01 23.94 -9.44
N LYS A 355 10.92 24.57 -9.91
CA LYS A 355 10.78 26.03 -10.01
C LYS A 355 10.34 26.72 -8.72
N ASN A 356 9.94 25.95 -7.72
CA ASN A 356 9.43 26.44 -6.43
C ASN A 356 8.24 27.40 -6.57
N ARG A 357 7.33 27.12 -7.50
CA ARG A 357 6.12 27.91 -7.74
C ARG A 357 4.99 27.03 -8.25
N TYR A 358 3.76 27.51 -8.12
CA TYR A 358 2.63 26.86 -8.79
C TYR A 358 2.70 27.08 -10.31
N GLU A 359 2.50 26.00 -11.05
CA GLU A 359 2.41 25.95 -12.50
C GLU A 359 1.03 25.46 -12.92
N ILE A 360 0.67 25.74 -14.17
CA ILE A 360 -0.60 25.33 -14.76
C ILE A 360 -0.32 24.42 -15.96
N LEU A 361 -1.08 23.34 -16.07
CA LEU A 361 -0.98 22.41 -17.19
C LEU A 361 -2.37 22.07 -17.73
N ARG A 362 -2.52 22.12 -19.05
CA ARG A 362 -3.68 21.56 -19.75
C ARG A 362 -3.44 20.09 -20.04
N THR A 363 -4.37 19.24 -19.65
CA THR A 363 -4.23 17.78 -19.77
C THR A 363 -5.60 17.10 -19.90
N LYS A 364 -5.58 15.79 -20.17
CA LYS A 364 -6.75 14.92 -20.19
C LYS A 364 -6.74 14.03 -18.95
N ILE A 365 -7.83 14.04 -18.19
CA ILE A 365 -8.07 13.10 -17.10
C ILE A 365 -8.91 11.95 -17.65
N LEU A 366 -8.50 10.71 -17.39
CA LEU A 366 -9.23 9.52 -17.81
C LEU A 366 -10.42 9.26 -16.88
N LEU A 367 -11.64 9.45 -17.37
CA LEU A 367 -12.86 9.31 -16.56
C LEU A 367 -13.11 7.85 -16.18
N ASP A 368 -12.88 6.91 -17.10
CA ASP A 368 -13.02 5.47 -16.83
C ASP A 368 -12.19 5.01 -15.62
N PHE A 369 -11.01 5.60 -15.43
CA PHE A 369 -10.17 5.36 -14.25
C PHE A 369 -10.59 6.19 -13.04
N PHE A 370 -10.96 7.46 -13.25
CA PHE A 370 -11.41 8.35 -12.18
C PHE A 370 -12.60 7.76 -11.40
N HIS A 371 -13.54 7.13 -12.12
CA HIS A 371 -14.74 6.50 -11.56
C HIS A 371 -14.54 5.03 -11.15
N SER A 372 -13.41 4.39 -11.52
CA SER A 372 -13.19 2.99 -11.18
C SER A 372 -12.92 2.79 -9.69
N GLU A 373 -13.20 1.58 -9.20
CA GLU A 373 -12.76 1.20 -7.86
C GLU A 373 -11.30 0.73 -7.82
N ASP A 374 -10.78 0.31 -8.98
CA ASP A 374 -9.44 -0.26 -9.09
C ASP A 374 -8.33 0.78 -8.79
N PRO A 375 -7.27 0.38 -8.07
CA PRO A 375 -6.12 1.27 -7.83
C PRO A 375 -5.24 1.43 -9.06
N ASP A 376 -5.38 0.53 -10.04
CA ASP A 376 -4.57 0.43 -11.26
C ASP A 376 -5.47 0.35 -12.50
N LEU A 377 -4.89 0.65 -13.67
CA LEU A 377 -5.53 0.42 -14.96
C LEU A 377 -5.61 -1.08 -15.24
N SER A 378 -6.79 -1.56 -15.65
CA SER A 378 -6.95 -2.93 -16.12
C SER A 378 -6.21 -3.15 -17.45
N PRO A 379 -5.74 -4.39 -17.74
CA PRO A 379 -5.12 -4.71 -19.04
C PRO A 379 -6.04 -4.37 -20.22
N GLU A 380 -7.34 -4.56 -20.05
CA GLU A 380 -8.35 -4.21 -21.06
C GLU A 380 -8.36 -2.71 -21.33
N LEU A 381 -8.40 -1.87 -20.28
CA LEU A 381 -8.39 -0.42 -20.43
C LEU A 381 -7.09 0.06 -21.07
N TYR A 382 -5.93 -0.50 -20.72
CA TYR A 382 -4.66 -0.22 -21.41
C TYR A 382 -4.73 -0.48 -22.92
N ARG A 383 -5.34 -1.59 -23.35
CA ARG A 383 -5.53 -1.91 -24.78
C ARG A 383 -6.42 -0.90 -25.47
N LYS A 384 -7.48 -0.45 -24.80
CA LYS A 384 -8.36 0.62 -25.31
C LYS A 384 -7.58 1.93 -25.48
N LEU A 385 -6.80 2.35 -24.48
CA LEU A 385 -5.96 3.56 -24.56
C LEU A 385 -4.96 3.49 -25.74
N PHE A 386 -4.34 2.33 -25.97
CA PHE A 386 -3.46 2.12 -27.11
C PHE A 386 -4.18 2.29 -28.44
N ARG A 387 -5.37 1.68 -28.60
CA ARG A 387 -6.19 1.82 -29.80
C ARG A 387 -6.63 3.26 -30.02
N VAL A 388 -7.11 3.94 -28.98
CA VAL A 388 -7.49 5.36 -29.04
C VAL A 388 -6.31 6.21 -29.51
N ALA A 389 -5.11 5.98 -28.98
CA ALA A 389 -3.92 6.71 -29.37
C ALA A 389 -3.60 6.55 -30.86
N LEU A 390 -3.72 5.33 -31.43
CA LEU A 390 -3.53 5.10 -32.87
C LEU A 390 -4.63 5.75 -33.72
N LEU A 391 -5.88 5.76 -33.24
CA LEU A 391 -7.00 6.40 -33.95
C LEU A 391 -6.82 7.92 -34.00
N LYS A 392 -6.52 8.53 -32.84
CA LYS A 392 -6.46 9.98 -32.66
C LYS A 392 -5.13 10.61 -33.07
N ASN A 393 -4.06 9.83 -33.24
CA ASN A 393 -2.75 10.33 -33.65
C ASN A 393 -2.24 9.61 -34.91
N TYR A 394 -2.21 10.35 -36.02
CA TYR A 394 -1.79 9.84 -37.33
C TYR A 394 -0.32 9.40 -37.36
N GLU A 395 0.56 10.15 -36.68
CA GLU A 395 1.99 9.84 -36.59
C GLU A 395 2.21 8.50 -35.88
N LEU A 396 1.58 8.28 -34.72
CA LEU A 396 1.62 7.00 -34.01
C LEU A 396 1.13 5.84 -34.88
N ARG A 397 0.03 6.02 -35.62
CA ARG A 397 -0.51 5.01 -36.52
C ARG A 397 0.44 4.65 -37.66
N ASN A 398 1.09 5.64 -38.26
CA ASN A 398 2.08 5.41 -39.32
C ASN A 398 3.29 4.66 -38.79
N PHE A 399 3.86 5.08 -37.65
CA PHE A 399 5.00 4.40 -37.05
C PHE A 399 4.66 2.97 -36.63
N ASN A 400 3.47 2.73 -36.07
CA ASN A 400 3.01 1.38 -35.76
C ASN A 400 2.92 0.50 -37.01
N ASN A 401 2.42 1.04 -38.13
CA ASN A 401 2.36 0.32 -39.40
C ASN A 401 3.75 0.03 -39.99
N GLU A 402 4.68 0.99 -39.91
CA GLU A 402 6.07 0.79 -40.37
C GLU A 402 6.80 -0.25 -39.50
N LEU A 403 6.62 -0.21 -38.18
CA LEU A 403 7.15 -1.22 -37.26
C LEU A 403 6.68 -2.63 -37.63
N ARG A 404 5.39 -2.80 -37.93
CA ARG A 404 4.82 -4.09 -38.37
C ARG A 404 5.44 -4.58 -39.68
N LYS A 405 5.70 -3.69 -40.64
CA LYS A 405 6.36 -4.04 -41.91
C LYS A 405 7.80 -4.50 -41.66
N LEU A 406 8.57 -3.75 -40.88
CA LEU A 406 9.95 -4.09 -40.53
C LEU A 406 10.03 -5.40 -39.74
N GLU A 407 9.08 -5.65 -38.85
CA GLU A 407 8.99 -6.91 -38.11
C GLU A 407 8.79 -8.11 -39.04
N HIS A 408 7.88 -7.98 -40.02
CA HIS A 408 7.65 -9.02 -41.04
C HIS A 408 8.88 -9.27 -41.91
N GLU A 409 9.61 -8.21 -42.28
CA GLU A 409 10.87 -8.31 -43.04
C GLU A 409 11.97 -8.99 -42.20
N LEU A 410 12.09 -8.66 -40.92
CA LEU A 410 13.05 -9.29 -40.00
C LEU A 410 12.78 -10.77 -39.77
N LYS A 411 11.51 -11.20 -39.75
CA LYS A 411 11.15 -12.62 -39.70
C LYS A 411 11.66 -13.40 -40.91
N LYS A 412 11.73 -12.75 -42.08
CA LYS A 412 12.28 -13.36 -43.32
C LYS A 412 13.81 -13.28 -43.37
N ASN A 413 14.39 -12.18 -42.89
CA ASN A 413 15.82 -11.87 -42.99
C ASN A 413 16.44 -11.60 -41.60
N ALA A 414 16.44 -12.63 -40.74
CA ALA A 414 16.80 -12.49 -39.33
C ALA A 414 18.25 -12.09 -39.06
N GLU A 415 19.16 -12.17 -40.04
CA GLU A 415 20.56 -11.79 -39.87
C GLU A 415 20.88 -10.36 -40.31
N ASN A 416 19.93 -9.65 -40.94
CA ASN A 416 20.18 -8.31 -41.48
C ASN A 416 20.40 -7.27 -40.36
N ALA A 417 21.65 -6.86 -40.17
CA ALA A 417 22.06 -5.91 -39.13
C ALA A 417 21.42 -4.53 -39.28
N ILE A 418 21.29 -4.02 -40.53
CA ILE A 418 20.71 -2.71 -40.82
C ILE A 418 19.22 -2.69 -40.48
N LEU A 419 18.48 -3.73 -40.87
CA LEU A 419 17.06 -3.85 -40.54
C LEU A 419 16.85 -3.95 -39.02
N LYS A 420 17.70 -4.68 -38.31
CA LYS A 420 17.64 -4.78 -36.84
C LYS A 420 17.86 -3.42 -36.18
N GLU A 421 18.84 -2.66 -36.67
CA GLU A 421 19.12 -1.32 -36.15
C GLU A 421 17.98 -0.35 -36.43
N LYS A 422 17.47 -0.32 -37.67
CA LYS A 422 16.31 0.49 -38.06
C LYS A 422 15.09 0.16 -37.21
N PHE A 423 14.78 -1.14 -37.02
CA PHE A 423 13.67 -1.58 -36.19
C PHE A 423 13.83 -1.14 -34.73
N ARG A 424 15.03 -1.30 -34.16
CA ARG A 424 15.32 -0.87 -32.78
C ARG A 424 15.14 0.63 -32.61
N PHE A 425 15.66 1.44 -33.53
CA PHE A 425 15.50 2.89 -33.51
C PHE A 425 14.03 3.31 -33.57
N LEU A 426 13.28 2.77 -34.54
CA LEU A 426 11.88 3.11 -34.74
C LEU A 426 11.02 2.70 -33.52
N LYS A 427 11.33 1.54 -32.91
CA LYS A 427 10.63 1.03 -31.74
C LYS A 427 10.82 1.96 -30.53
N LYS A 428 12.04 2.45 -30.34
CA LYS A 428 12.38 3.43 -29.30
C LYS A 428 11.67 4.76 -29.52
N TYR A 429 11.65 5.26 -30.75
CA TYR A 429 10.95 6.50 -31.10
C TYR A 429 9.42 6.38 -30.88
N PHE A 430 8.83 5.26 -31.33
CA PHE A 430 7.41 4.96 -31.10
C PHE A 430 7.05 4.93 -29.61
N GLY A 431 7.87 4.29 -28.76
CA GLY A 431 7.65 4.26 -27.32
C GLY A 431 7.65 5.65 -26.67
N ARG A 432 8.52 6.55 -27.10
CA ARG A 432 8.55 7.94 -26.61
C ARG A 432 7.31 8.71 -27.02
N LEU A 433 6.92 8.64 -28.30
CA LEU A 433 5.69 9.26 -28.79
C LEU A 433 4.49 8.75 -28.00
N LEU A 434 4.43 7.45 -27.75
CA LEU A 434 3.35 6.81 -27.02
C LEU A 434 3.27 7.31 -25.56
N LEU A 435 4.40 7.42 -24.85
CA LEU A 435 4.43 7.94 -23.47
C LEU A 435 4.02 9.41 -23.35
N SER A 436 4.39 10.24 -24.34
CA SER A 436 4.01 11.66 -24.37
C SER A 436 2.58 11.90 -24.87
N ASN A 437 1.92 10.87 -25.42
CA ASN A 437 0.61 11.02 -26.03
C ASN A 437 -0.49 11.11 -24.95
N PRO A 438 -1.33 12.16 -24.96
CA PRO A 438 -2.35 12.39 -23.93
C PRO A 438 -3.52 11.39 -23.95
N TYR A 439 -3.69 10.62 -25.03
CA TYR A 439 -4.69 9.55 -25.09
C TYR A 439 -4.15 8.22 -24.57
N PHE A 440 -2.86 7.93 -24.78
CA PHE A 440 -2.26 6.70 -24.24
C PHE A 440 -1.85 6.84 -22.78
N ASN A 441 -1.25 7.97 -22.42
CA ASN A 441 -0.80 8.29 -21.08
C ASN A 441 -1.57 9.52 -20.55
N PRO A 442 -2.90 9.43 -20.37
CA PRO A 442 -3.67 10.51 -19.74
C PRO A 442 -3.26 10.67 -18.28
N LEU A 443 -3.62 11.80 -17.67
CA LEU A 443 -3.43 11.99 -16.25
C LEU A 443 -4.38 11.06 -15.46
N LEU A 444 -3.78 10.09 -14.76
CA LEU A 444 -4.50 9.17 -13.88
C LEU A 444 -4.56 9.77 -12.48
N ALA A 445 -5.67 10.44 -12.18
CA ALA A 445 -5.92 11.04 -10.89
C ALA A 445 -7.26 10.59 -10.32
N LYS A 446 -7.39 10.58 -8.99
CA LYS A 446 -8.67 10.42 -8.27
C LYS A 446 -8.79 11.52 -7.23
N LEU A 447 -9.93 11.59 -6.55
CA LEU A 447 -10.13 12.52 -5.43
C LEU A 447 -9.02 12.38 -4.37
N GLY A 448 -8.53 13.52 -3.88
CA GLY A 448 -7.37 13.60 -2.97
C GLY A 448 -7.68 13.99 -1.52
N TYR A 449 -8.94 13.93 -1.09
CA TYR A 449 -9.33 14.28 0.29
C TYR A 449 -9.03 13.17 1.29
N ALA A 450 -9.13 11.92 0.82
CA ALA A 450 -8.76 10.73 1.55
C ALA A 450 -7.70 9.92 0.80
N VAL A 451 -6.77 9.30 1.54
CA VAL A 451 -5.69 8.47 1.00
C VAL A 451 -5.44 7.26 1.89
N THR A 452 -4.86 6.20 1.32
CA THR A 452 -4.37 5.09 2.13
C THR A 452 -3.08 5.49 2.85
N CYS A 453 -2.80 4.90 4.01
CA CYS A 453 -1.59 5.20 4.79
C CYS A 453 -0.29 5.02 3.97
N HIS A 454 -0.22 3.99 3.13
CA HIS A 454 0.91 3.81 2.19
C HIS A 454 1.09 4.99 1.23
N LYS A 455 0.00 5.52 0.66
CA LYS A 455 0.04 6.71 -0.21
C LYS A 455 0.34 8.01 0.54
N ALA A 456 0.11 8.03 1.85
CA ALA A 456 0.44 9.16 2.69
C ALA A 456 1.95 9.27 3.02
N GLN A 457 2.73 8.21 2.79
CA GLN A 457 4.17 8.19 3.08
C GLN A 457 4.93 9.30 2.33
N GLY A 458 5.86 9.96 3.02
CA GLY A 458 6.61 11.10 2.49
C GLY A 458 5.82 12.42 2.38
N SER A 459 4.52 12.43 2.73
CA SER A 459 3.69 13.64 2.81
C SER A 459 3.41 14.03 4.27
N GLU A 460 2.99 15.29 4.49
CA GLU A 460 2.62 15.82 5.80
C GLU A 460 1.56 16.92 5.63
N TRP A 461 0.56 16.96 6.52
CA TRP A 461 -0.59 17.88 6.49
C TRP A 461 -0.75 18.62 7.81
N GLU A 462 -1.39 19.79 7.80
CA GLU A 462 -1.69 20.52 9.03
C GLU A 462 -2.66 19.72 9.90
N ASN A 463 -3.75 19.25 9.30
CA ASN A 463 -4.79 18.49 9.97
C ASN A 463 -4.85 17.08 9.36
N VAL A 464 -4.88 16.05 10.20
CA VAL A 464 -5.04 14.66 9.74
C VAL A 464 -6.18 14.00 10.50
N ILE A 465 -7.14 13.45 9.77
CA ILE A 465 -8.14 12.53 10.32
C ILE A 465 -7.66 11.10 10.05
N VAL A 466 -7.56 10.26 11.07
CA VAL A 466 -7.20 8.84 10.94
C VAL A 466 -8.43 7.98 11.24
N ASP A 467 -8.83 7.15 10.28
CA ASP A 467 -9.90 6.16 10.46
C ASP A 467 -9.35 4.81 10.91
N LEU A 468 -9.75 4.39 12.11
CA LEU A 468 -9.33 3.13 12.73
C LEU A 468 -10.23 1.93 12.38
N ALA A 469 -11.24 2.08 11.51
CA ALA A 469 -12.07 0.97 11.02
C ALA A 469 -11.32 0.07 10.03
N THR A 470 -10.27 -0.60 10.50
CA THR A 470 -9.39 -1.43 9.68
C THR A 470 -9.96 -2.83 9.49
N LYS A 471 -10.79 -3.03 8.44
CA LYS A 471 -11.42 -4.33 8.11
C LYS A 471 -10.44 -5.53 8.15
N ASN A 472 -9.17 -5.32 7.77
CA ASN A 472 -8.15 -6.38 7.63
C ASN A 472 -6.86 -6.16 8.44
N LEU A 473 -6.79 -5.16 9.32
CA LEU A 473 -5.61 -4.91 10.15
C LEU A 473 -6.02 -5.00 11.62
N ALA A 474 -5.83 -6.17 12.23
CA ALA A 474 -6.20 -6.38 13.62
C ALA A 474 -5.28 -5.57 14.56
N PRO A 475 -5.83 -4.93 15.61
CA PRO A 475 -5.00 -4.32 16.65
C PRO A 475 -4.08 -5.33 17.31
N GLY A 476 -2.92 -4.86 17.77
CA GLY A 476 -2.00 -5.67 18.58
C GLY A 476 -1.04 -6.56 17.79
N ASN A 477 -0.72 -6.20 16.55
CA ASN A 477 0.40 -6.77 15.79
C ASN A 477 1.34 -5.66 15.29
N GLU A 478 2.53 -6.05 14.82
CA GLU A 478 3.54 -5.12 14.33
C GLU A 478 3.04 -4.22 13.20
N GLN A 479 2.36 -4.81 12.21
CA GLN A 479 1.86 -4.11 11.03
C GLN A 479 0.88 -2.99 11.41
N PHE A 480 0.02 -3.23 12.41
CA PHE A 480 -0.89 -2.24 12.96
C PHE A 480 -0.15 -1.10 13.66
N CYS A 481 0.87 -1.41 14.46
CA CYS A 481 1.68 -0.40 15.15
C CYS A 481 2.44 0.49 14.15
N ARG A 482 3.04 -0.12 13.14
CA ARG A 482 3.72 0.59 12.03
C ARG A 482 2.75 1.44 11.21
N TRP A 483 1.55 0.93 10.95
CA TRP A 483 0.50 1.66 10.24
C TRP A 483 0.05 2.90 11.03
N LEU A 484 -0.22 2.75 12.34
CA LEU A 484 -0.56 3.86 13.23
C LEU A 484 0.57 4.88 13.30
N TYR A 485 1.79 4.42 13.54
CA TYR A 485 2.97 5.27 13.60
C TYR A 485 3.16 6.05 12.30
N THR A 486 3.02 5.39 11.15
CA THR A 486 3.12 6.03 9.84
C THR A 486 2.03 7.08 9.63
N ALA A 487 0.77 6.79 10.00
CA ALA A 487 -0.34 7.73 9.87
C ALA A 487 -0.15 8.97 10.77
N PHE A 488 0.24 8.76 12.03
CA PHE A 488 0.41 9.83 13.02
C PHE A 488 1.63 10.71 12.74
N THR A 489 2.68 10.17 12.12
CA THR A 489 3.83 10.96 11.68
C THR A 489 3.53 11.89 10.52
N ARG A 490 2.35 11.79 9.88
CA ARG A 490 1.91 12.73 8.83
C ARG A 490 1.37 14.07 9.39
N VAL A 491 1.12 14.15 10.70
CA VAL A 491 0.51 15.31 11.36
C VAL A 491 1.54 16.41 11.62
N LYS A 492 1.27 17.63 11.15
CA LYS A 492 2.02 18.84 11.52
C LYS A 492 1.44 19.58 12.71
N LYS A 493 0.10 19.71 12.78
CA LYS A 493 -0.58 20.51 13.78
C LYS A 493 -1.60 19.69 14.57
N ASP A 494 -2.72 19.33 13.95
CA ASP A 494 -3.87 18.72 14.64
C ASP A 494 -4.14 17.29 14.14
N LEU A 495 -4.29 16.34 15.08
CA LEU A 495 -4.67 14.95 14.82
C LEU A 495 -6.11 14.72 15.29
N PHE A 496 -6.92 14.10 14.44
CA PHE A 496 -8.26 13.64 14.74
C PHE A 496 -8.35 12.14 14.48
N ILE A 497 -9.01 11.40 15.36
CA ILE A 497 -9.13 9.94 15.24
C ILE A 497 -10.62 9.59 15.25
N VAL A 498 -11.06 8.78 14.29
CA VAL A 498 -12.43 8.29 14.19
C VAL A 498 -12.47 6.77 14.26
N ASN A 499 -13.62 6.21 14.65
CA ASN A 499 -13.82 4.78 14.86
C ASN A 499 -12.87 4.17 15.91
N CYS A 500 -12.52 4.94 16.98
CA CYS A 500 -11.66 4.50 18.10
C CYS A 500 -12.16 3.20 18.79
N ASN A 501 -13.45 2.88 18.70
CA ASN A 501 -14.06 1.69 19.30
C ASN A 501 -13.45 0.36 18.82
N VAL A 502 -12.73 0.34 17.70
CA VAL A 502 -12.09 -0.85 17.10
C VAL A 502 -10.79 -1.27 17.81
N LEU A 503 -10.26 -0.45 18.73
CA LEU A 503 -8.96 -0.71 19.39
C LEU A 503 -8.99 -1.80 20.47
N ASN A 504 -10.16 -2.12 21.03
CA ASN A 504 -10.26 -3.17 22.03
C ASN A 504 -10.23 -4.55 21.35
N ARG A 505 -9.40 -5.49 21.81
CA ARG A 505 -9.40 -6.89 21.33
C ARG A 505 -10.77 -7.57 21.42
N PHE A 506 -11.65 -7.04 22.28
CA PHE A 506 -13.03 -7.47 22.49
C PHE A 506 -14.08 -6.71 21.65
N SER A 507 -13.70 -5.65 20.93
CA SER A 507 -14.63 -4.82 20.12
C SER A 507 -15.25 -5.55 18.93
N ARG A 508 -14.62 -6.63 18.46
CA ARG A 508 -15.16 -7.52 17.42
C ARG A 508 -16.14 -8.56 17.97
N ILE A 509 -16.35 -8.61 19.28
CA ILE A 509 -17.41 -9.45 19.88
C ILE A 509 -18.73 -8.75 19.60
N ASN A 510 -19.42 -9.24 18.58
CA ASN A 510 -20.77 -8.79 18.27
C ASN A 510 -21.74 -9.40 19.29
N VAL A 511 -22.04 -8.67 20.36
CA VAL A 511 -23.11 -9.03 21.29
C VAL A 511 -24.42 -8.61 20.65
N ALA A 512 -24.95 -9.43 19.75
CA ALA A 512 -26.26 -9.21 19.17
C ALA A 512 -27.34 -9.58 20.21
N PRO A 513 -28.32 -8.70 20.50
CA PRO A 513 -29.51 -9.14 21.20
C PRO A 513 -30.22 -10.19 20.34
N ILE A 514 -30.63 -11.30 20.95
CA ILE A 514 -31.40 -12.33 20.26
C ILE A 514 -32.70 -11.68 19.76
N LYS A 515 -32.79 -11.41 18.46
CA LYS A 515 -34.06 -11.12 17.81
C LYS A 515 -34.83 -12.43 17.76
N VAL A 516 -35.76 -12.60 18.69
CA VAL A 516 -36.80 -13.61 18.57
C VAL A 516 -37.76 -13.11 17.50
N GLU A 517 -37.38 -13.25 16.23
CA GLU A 517 -38.39 -13.35 15.18
C GLU A 517 -39.14 -14.66 15.43
N SER A 518 -40.47 -14.55 15.43
CA SER A 518 -41.45 -15.61 15.67
C SER A 518 -40.93 -17.04 15.43
N LEU A 519 -41.15 -17.89 16.43
CA LEU A 519 -40.78 -19.32 16.56
C LEU A 519 -41.25 -20.27 15.44
N ASP A 520 -41.60 -19.78 14.24
CA ASP A 520 -42.34 -20.57 13.24
C ASP A 520 -41.52 -21.07 12.05
N LYS A 521 -40.20 -20.97 12.09
CA LYS A 521 -39.34 -21.71 11.14
C LYS A 521 -38.13 -22.30 11.83
N ILE A 522 -38.36 -23.33 12.66
CA ILE A 522 -37.34 -24.33 12.92
C ILE A 522 -37.12 -25.08 11.61
N SER A 523 -36.10 -24.65 10.87
CA SER A 523 -35.46 -25.45 9.82
C SER A 523 -35.24 -26.84 10.36
N LYS A 524 -35.82 -27.86 9.70
CA LYS A 524 -35.60 -29.27 10.00
C LYS A 524 -34.09 -29.56 9.99
N CYS A 525 -33.44 -29.54 11.15
CA CYS A 525 -32.20 -30.27 11.34
C CYS A 525 -32.56 -31.75 11.21
N GLN A 526 -31.88 -32.46 10.32
CA GLN A 526 -32.03 -33.90 10.19
C GLN A 526 -31.74 -34.55 11.54
N GLU A 527 -32.78 -35.11 12.16
CA GLU A 527 -32.66 -36.02 13.28
C GLU A 527 -32.05 -37.31 12.75
N ILE A 528 -30.75 -37.50 12.96
CA ILE A 528 -30.14 -38.82 12.89
C ILE A 528 -30.22 -39.39 14.31
N ASN A 529 -31.34 -40.06 14.61
CA ASN A 529 -31.42 -40.97 15.75
C ASN A 529 -30.73 -42.28 15.34
N ASP A 530 -29.42 -42.34 15.52
CA ASP A 530 -28.67 -43.58 15.34
C ASP A 530 -27.79 -43.80 16.58
N ASP A 531 -28.30 -44.59 17.52
CA ASP A 531 -27.62 -44.94 18.78
C ASP A 531 -26.26 -45.62 18.55
N ARG A 532 -25.97 -46.05 17.32
CA ARG A 532 -24.70 -46.67 16.90
C ARG A 532 -23.53 -45.70 16.77
N LEU A 533 -23.76 -44.38 16.88
CA LEU A 533 -22.73 -43.34 16.77
C LEU A 533 -22.25 -42.79 18.13
N ALA A 534 -22.88 -43.19 19.23
CA ALA A 534 -22.49 -42.78 20.57
C ALA A 534 -21.27 -43.56 21.05
N ASP A 535 -20.33 -42.89 21.72
CA ASP A 535 -19.15 -43.54 22.29
C ASP A 535 -19.55 -44.58 23.35
N GLU A 536 -19.30 -45.87 23.07
CA GLU A 536 -19.72 -47.00 23.91
C GLU A 536 -19.21 -46.88 25.35
N LYS A 537 -18.02 -46.31 25.58
CA LYS A 537 -17.48 -46.13 26.93
C LYS A 537 -18.30 -45.14 27.76
N ILE A 538 -18.75 -44.06 27.12
CA ILE A 538 -19.57 -43.02 27.74
C ILE A 538 -20.95 -43.57 28.06
N VAL A 539 -21.55 -44.31 27.12
CA VAL A 539 -22.85 -44.97 27.31
C VAL A 539 -22.79 -45.98 28.47
N GLN A 540 -21.77 -46.84 28.52
CA GLN A 540 -21.60 -47.81 29.60
C GLN A 540 -21.36 -47.14 30.96
N SER A 541 -20.64 -46.02 30.98
CA SER A 541 -20.40 -45.26 32.21
C SER A 541 -21.69 -44.62 32.73
N LEU A 542 -22.48 -43.97 31.86
CA LEU A 542 -23.75 -43.35 32.24
C LEU A 542 -24.78 -44.37 32.75
N ASN A 543 -24.85 -45.55 32.14
CA ASN A 543 -25.73 -46.62 32.59
C ASN A 543 -25.38 -47.12 34.01
N ARG A 544 -24.08 -47.14 34.40
CA ARG A 544 -23.66 -47.53 35.76
C ARG A 544 -24.18 -46.58 36.84
N TYR A 545 -24.43 -45.32 36.48
CA TYR A 545 -25.00 -44.30 37.35
C TYR A 545 -26.54 -44.21 37.23
N GLY A 546 -27.18 -45.16 36.52
CA GLY A 546 -28.64 -45.22 36.40
C GLY A 546 -29.23 -44.23 35.39
N PHE A 547 -28.41 -43.63 34.52
CA PHE A 547 -28.89 -42.76 33.44
C PHE A 547 -29.20 -43.56 32.17
N GLN A 548 -30.43 -43.43 31.68
CA GLN A 548 -30.86 -43.90 30.36
C GLN A 548 -30.74 -42.77 29.34
N ILE A 549 -30.22 -43.08 28.16
CA ILE A 549 -30.14 -42.12 27.05
C ILE A 549 -31.49 -42.04 26.36
N LEU A 550 -32.10 -40.86 26.38
CA LEU A 550 -33.34 -40.55 25.68
C LEU A 550 -33.09 -40.12 24.23
N ALA A 551 -31.99 -39.40 24.00
CA ALA A 551 -31.60 -38.97 22.66
C ALA A 551 -30.10 -38.70 22.60
N PHE A 552 -29.48 -39.02 21.46
CA PHE A 552 -28.11 -38.66 21.13
C PHE A 552 -28.08 -37.83 19.85
N ARG A 553 -27.32 -36.74 19.84
CA ARG A 553 -27.14 -35.88 18.67
C ARG A 553 -25.68 -35.55 18.46
N LYS A 554 -25.15 -35.91 17.29
CA LYS A 554 -23.83 -35.51 16.83
C LYS A 554 -23.92 -34.19 16.08
N CYS A 555 -23.25 -33.16 16.57
CA CYS A 555 -23.18 -31.81 16.00
C CYS A 555 -21.72 -31.45 15.69
N HIS A 556 -21.50 -30.40 14.89
CA HIS A 556 -20.12 -29.99 14.56
C HIS A 556 -19.37 -29.57 15.82
N PHE A 557 -18.30 -30.29 16.16
CA PHE A 557 -17.49 -30.12 17.39
C PHE A 557 -18.24 -30.33 18.72
N ARG A 558 -19.38 -31.03 18.70
CA ARG A 558 -20.20 -31.28 19.88
C ARG A 558 -21.00 -32.57 19.79
N ASP A 559 -20.89 -33.42 20.79
CA ASP A 559 -21.72 -34.60 20.96
C ASP A 559 -22.67 -34.36 22.14
N ARG A 560 -23.98 -34.47 21.90
CA ARG A 560 -25.05 -34.15 22.86
C ARG A 560 -25.80 -35.40 23.29
N TYR A 561 -25.92 -35.60 24.59
CA TYR A 561 -26.69 -36.66 25.21
C TYR A 561 -27.83 -36.07 26.04
N GLU A 562 -29.04 -36.54 25.80
CA GLU A 562 -30.19 -36.27 26.66
C GLU A 562 -30.50 -37.51 27.47
N LEU A 563 -30.57 -37.35 28.79
CA LEU A 563 -30.55 -38.43 29.76
C LEU A 563 -31.74 -38.35 30.71
N SER A 564 -32.16 -39.50 31.21
CA SER A 564 -33.16 -39.63 32.26
C SER A 564 -32.74 -40.68 33.28
N CYS A 565 -32.95 -40.40 34.55
CA CYS A 565 -32.85 -41.35 35.65
C CYS A 565 -34.11 -41.22 36.53
N GLU A 566 -34.23 -42.05 37.56
CA GLU A 566 -35.37 -42.00 38.50
C GLU A 566 -35.49 -40.65 39.22
N LEU A 567 -34.35 -39.96 39.41
CA LEU A 567 -34.28 -38.67 40.11
C LEU A 567 -34.55 -37.47 39.20
N GLY A 568 -34.57 -37.62 37.87
CA GLY A 568 -34.82 -36.53 36.94
C GLY A 568 -34.05 -36.63 35.62
N ARG A 569 -33.98 -35.52 34.89
CA ARG A 569 -33.37 -35.44 33.56
C ARG A 569 -32.08 -34.64 33.57
N ALA A 570 -31.18 -35.00 32.66
CA ALA A 570 -29.95 -34.28 32.43
C ALA A 570 -29.64 -34.18 30.94
N ARG A 571 -28.84 -33.18 30.57
CA ARG A 571 -28.26 -33.04 29.24
C ARG A 571 -26.76 -32.85 29.40
N ILE A 572 -26.00 -33.57 28.59
CA ILE A 572 -24.55 -33.52 28.54
C ILE A 572 -24.15 -33.07 27.13
N ASP A 573 -23.32 -32.03 27.05
CA ASP A 573 -22.70 -31.56 25.82
C ASP A 573 -21.18 -31.76 25.94
N LEU A 574 -20.63 -32.67 25.14
CA LEU A 574 -19.19 -32.94 25.03
C LEU A 574 -18.64 -32.20 23.82
N LEU A 575 -17.81 -31.18 24.04
CA LEU A 575 -17.19 -30.39 22.97
C LEU A 575 -15.79 -30.93 22.67
N TYR A 576 -15.45 -31.05 21.39
CA TYR A 576 -14.15 -31.52 20.92
C TYR A 576 -13.51 -30.61 19.88
N ASP A 577 -12.18 -30.64 19.79
CA ASP A 577 -11.42 -29.84 18.84
C ASP A 577 -11.47 -30.38 17.40
N SER A 578 -10.79 -29.70 16.48
CA SER A 578 -10.70 -30.13 15.07
C SER A 578 -9.98 -31.46 14.84
N LYS A 579 -9.36 -32.03 15.89
CA LYS A 579 -8.66 -33.32 15.86
C LYS A 579 -9.46 -34.42 16.56
N GLY A 580 -10.63 -34.12 17.12
CA GLY A 580 -11.54 -35.08 17.75
C GLY A 580 -11.30 -35.31 19.24
N PHE A 581 -10.47 -34.51 19.91
CA PHE A 581 -10.25 -34.63 21.36
C PHE A 581 -11.27 -33.81 22.14
N TYR A 582 -11.91 -34.42 23.14
CA TYR A 582 -12.83 -33.71 24.03
C TYR A 582 -12.08 -32.66 24.85
N THR A 583 -12.46 -31.40 24.70
CA THR A 583 -11.81 -30.25 25.35
C THR A 583 -12.66 -29.66 26.47
N ARG A 584 -13.98 -29.86 26.43
CA ARG A 584 -14.89 -29.26 27.38
C ARG A 584 -16.17 -30.09 27.53
N LEU A 585 -16.69 -30.12 28.74
CA LEU A 585 -17.94 -30.77 29.11
C LEU A 585 -18.89 -29.74 29.71
N GLU A 586 -20.13 -29.71 29.23
CA GLU A 586 -21.20 -28.86 29.75
C GLU A 586 -22.39 -29.74 30.18
N ILE A 587 -22.91 -29.53 31.38
CA ILE A 587 -24.00 -30.33 31.96
C ILE A 587 -25.15 -29.42 32.37
N THR A 588 -26.36 -29.81 31.99
CA THR A 588 -27.62 -29.18 32.41
C THR A 588 -28.48 -30.22 33.09
N VAL A 589 -29.06 -29.92 34.25
CA VAL A 589 -29.82 -30.89 35.07
C VAL A 589 -31.16 -30.31 35.50
N SER A 590 -32.14 -31.18 35.75
CA SER A 590 -33.48 -30.76 36.16
C SER A 590 -33.59 -30.36 37.63
N ASN A 591 -32.73 -30.88 38.50
CA ASN A 591 -32.73 -30.61 39.94
C ASN A 591 -31.34 -30.87 40.55
N GLU A 592 -31.20 -30.51 41.83
CA GLU A 592 -29.92 -30.58 42.55
C GLU A 592 -29.46 -32.01 42.87
N GLU A 593 -30.39 -32.96 43.01
CA GLU A 593 -30.06 -34.38 43.26
C GLU A 593 -29.39 -35.01 42.04
N VAL A 594 -29.93 -34.74 40.83
CA VAL A 594 -29.32 -35.16 39.57
C VAL A 594 -27.97 -34.46 39.35
N LYS A 595 -27.81 -33.22 39.83
CA LYS A 595 -26.53 -32.49 39.75
C LYS A 595 -25.42 -33.19 40.53
N GLN A 596 -25.69 -33.60 41.78
CA GLN A 596 -24.72 -34.30 42.61
C GLN A 596 -24.31 -35.64 42.00
N LEU A 597 -25.28 -36.37 41.43
CA LEU A 597 -25.02 -37.64 40.75
C LEU A 597 -24.15 -37.45 39.49
N MET A 598 -24.39 -36.37 38.73
CA MET A 598 -23.56 -36.01 37.57
C MET A 598 -22.16 -35.56 37.96
N GLU A 599 -21.99 -34.80 39.03
CA GLU A 599 -20.66 -34.38 39.52
C GLU A 599 -19.81 -35.59 39.95
N GLN A 600 -20.43 -36.61 40.56
CA GLN A 600 -19.76 -37.88 40.87
C GLN A 600 -19.33 -38.62 39.61
N TRP A 601 -20.22 -38.72 38.62
CA TRP A 601 -19.91 -39.33 37.33
C TRP A 601 -18.74 -38.63 36.62
N VAL A 602 -18.72 -37.29 36.58
CA VAL A 602 -17.62 -36.50 36.00
C VAL A 602 -16.30 -36.76 36.74
N SER A 603 -16.33 -36.85 38.06
CA SER A 603 -15.14 -37.14 38.85
C SER A 603 -14.56 -38.53 38.55
N GLU A 604 -15.39 -39.54 38.29
CA GLU A 604 -14.93 -40.88 37.87
C GLU A 604 -14.38 -40.85 36.44
N LEU A 605 -15.07 -40.14 35.53
CA LEU A 605 -14.65 -40.00 34.13
C LEU A 605 -13.25 -39.39 34.02
N MET A 606 -12.99 -38.32 34.78
CA MET A 606 -11.70 -37.62 34.82
C MET A 606 -10.60 -38.42 35.56
N ALA A 607 -10.97 -39.35 36.44
CA ALA A 607 -10.02 -40.23 37.14
C ALA A 607 -9.60 -41.43 36.28
N SER A 608 -10.44 -41.83 35.32
CA SER A 608 -10.08 -42.84 34.33
C SER A 608 -9.10 -42.24 33.31
N LYS A 609 -7.90 -42.82 33.16
CA LYS A 609 -6.83 -42.33 32.26
C LYS A 609 -7.14 -42.54 30.75
N ASP A 610 -8.40 -42.70 30.39
CA ASP A 610 -8.86 -43.18 29.08
C ASP A 610 -9.63 -42.13 28.27
N CYS A 611 -9.59 -40.84 28.67
CA CYS A 611 -10.11 -39.70 27.89
C CYS A 611 -9.03 -38.63 27.65
#